data_AF-A0A442UT27-F1
#
_entry.id   AF-A0A442UT27-F1
#
_cell.length_a   1.000
_cell.length_b   1.000
_cell.length_c   1.000
_cell.angle_alpha   90.00
_cell.angle_beta   90.00
_cell.angle_gamma   90.00
#
_symmetry.space_group_name_H-M   'P 1'
#
loop_
_entity.id
_entity.type
_entity.pdbx_description
1 polymer ?
#
loop_
_entity_poly.entity_id
_entity_poly.type
_entity_poly.pdbx_seq_one_letter_code
_entity_poly.pdbx_strand_id
1 'polypeptide(L)' 'MTQEREATLDDLLSEPIILAVMAIYGHTADDIRHLMHQVGARKTPSMLQKPSTIAYAPTP' A
#
# COMPACT_ATOMS: atom_id res chain seq x y z
N MET A 1 14.37 7.64 -28.87
CA MET A 1 13.24 7.82 -27.93
C MET A 1 13.66 7.15 -26.64
N THR A 2 14.06 7.93 -25.63
CA THR A 2 14.53 7.39 -24.35
C THR A 2 13.30 6.93 -23.59
N GLN A 3 13.09 5.63 -23.49
CA GLN A 3 12.07 5.06 -22.62
C GLN A 3 12.58 5.27 -21.19
N GLU A 4 12.19 6.37 -20.56
CA GLU A 4 12.47 6.59 -19.14
C GLU A 4 11.72 5.52 -18.38
N ARG A 5 12.44 4.50 -17.91
CA ARG A 5 11.86 3.48 -17.04
C ARG A 5 11.36 4.21 -15.80
N GLU A 6 10.09 3.98 -15.47
CA GLU A 6 9.54 4.42 -14.20
C GLU A 6 10.41 3.84 -13.07
N ALA A 7 10.95 4.72 -12.23
CA ALA A 7 11.82 4.33 -11.13
C ALA A 7 11.00 3.50 -10.13
N THR A 8 11.59 2.40 -9.67
CA THR A 8 10.96 1.59 -8.63
C THR A 8 11.12 2.24 -7.27
N LEU A 9 10.28 1.86 -6.31
CA LEU A 9 10.43 2.33 -4.93
C LEU A 9 11.82 2.01 -4.36
N ASP A 10 12.39 0.86 -4.72
CA ASP A 10 13.73 0.45 -4.24
C ASP A 10 14.85 1.31 -4.86
N ASP A 11 14.67 1.70 -6.13
CA ASP A 11 15.58 2.62 -6.83
C ASP A 11 15.61 3.99 -6.12
N LEU A 12 14.42 4.53 -5.81
CA LEU A 12 14.27 5.78 -5.08
C LEU A 12 14.84 5.71 -3.65
N LEU A 13 14.58 4.63 -2.92
CA LEU A 13 15.08 4.46 -1.54
C LEU A 13 16.61 4.26 -1.48
N SER A 14 17.23 3.93 -2.62
CA SER A 14 18.67 3.80 -2.77
C SER A 14 19.36 5.12 -3.15
N GLU A 15 18.59 6.16 -3.50
CA GLU A 15 19.16 7.46 -3.87
C GLU A 15 19.83 8.16 -2.69
N PRO A 16 21.01 8.77 -2.88
CA PRO A 16 21.78 9.37 -1.77
C PRO A 16 21.04 10.51 -1.07
N ILE A 17 20.24 11.29 -1.81
CA ILE A 17 19.43 12.37 -1.24
C ILE A 17 18.33 11.77 -0.35
N ILE A 18 17.67 10.70 -0.82
CA ILE A 18 16.61 10.03 -0.07
C ILE A 18 17.16 9.37 1.18
N LEU A 19 18.33 8.71 1.10
CA LEU A 19 19.05 8.17 2.25
C LEU A 19 19.36 9.26 3.29
N ALA A 20 19.85 10.43 2.85
CA ALA A 20 20.16 11.53 3.75
C ALA A 20 18.91 12.06 4.46
N VAL A 21 17.80 12.25 3.72
CA VAL A 21 16.52 12.68 4.29
C VAL A 21 16.01 11.66 5.31
N MET A 22 15.99 10.37 4.96
CA MET A 22 15.56 9.31 5.87
C MET A 22 16.39 9.31 7.16
N ALA A 23 17.71 9.47 7.07
CA ALA A 23 18.59 9.53 8.23
C ALA A 23 18.31 10.75 9.13
N ILE A 24 18.04 11.93 8.55
CA ILE A 24 17.68 13.15 9.30
C ILE A 24 16.41 12.93 10.14
N TYR A 25 15.43 12.22 9.59
CA TYR A 25 14.15 11.96 10.26
C TYR A 25 14.13 10.64 11.05
N GLY A 26 15.25 9.89 11.10
CA GLY A 26 15.33 8.63 11.84
C GLY A 26 14.49 7.50 11.25
N HIS A 27 14.28 7.51 9.93
CA HIS A 27 13.56 6.45 9.21
C HIS A 27 14.52 5.53 8.47
N THR A 28 14.11 4.28 8.31
CA THR A 28 14.78 3.29 7.46
C THR A 28 13.98 3.02 6.20
N ALA A 29 14.62 2.46 5.18
CA ALA A 29 13.92 1.98 3.99
C ALA A 29 12.85 0.93 4.33
N ASP A 30 13.05 0.17 5.42
CA ASP A 30 12.07 -0.82 5.88
C ASP A 30 10.79 -0.17 6.42
N ASP A 31 10.92 0.91 7.18
CA ASP A 31 9.77 1.68 7.69
C ASP A 31 8.91 2.21 6.54
N ILE A 32 9.56 2.70 5.47
CA ILE A 32 8.86 3.21 4.28
C ILE A 32 8.18 2.08 3.51
N ARG A 33 8.84 0.92 3.33
CA ARG A 33 8.22 -0.26 2.71
C ARG A 33 7.02 -0.73 3.51
N HIS A 34 7.17 -0.81 4.83
CA HIS A 34 6.10 -1.21 5.73
C HIS A 34 4.89 -0.29 5.61
N LEU A 35 5.11 1.03 5.58
CA LEU A 35 4.07 2.03 5.36
C LEU A 35 3.36 1.84 4.00
N MET A 36 4.13 1.67 2.92
CA MET A 36 3.56 1.46 1.58
C MET A 36 2.72 0.18 1.52
N HIS A 37 3.16 -0.90 2.15
CA HIS A 37 2.39 -2.13 2.27
C HIS A 37 1.09 -1.93 3.05
N GLN A 38 1.12 -1.21 4.18
CA GLN A 38 -0.09 -0.92 4.96
C GLN A 38 -1.09 -0.06 4.17
N VAL A 39 -0.62 0.99 3.48
CA VAL A 39 -1.47 1.87 2.68
C VAL A 39 -2.05 1.12 1.48
N GLY A 40 -1.25 0.27 0.82
CA GLY A 40 -1.71 -0.61 -0.24
C GLY A 40 -2.81 -1.58 0.22
N ALA A 41 -2.63 -2.19 1.40
CA ALA A 41 -3.62 -3.10 2.00
C ALA A 41 -4.93 -2.40 2.40
N ARG A 42 -4.88 -1.12 2.79
CA ARG A 42 -6.09 -0.31 3.03
C ARG A 42 -6.85 0.07 1.76
N LYS A 43 -6.19 0.01 0.60
CA LYS A 43 -6.77 0.36 -0.71
C LYS A 43 -7.54 -0.79 -1.35
N THR A 44 -7.42 -2.02 -0.84
CA THR A 44 -8.42 -3.08 -1.06
C THR A 44 -9.57 -2.88 -0.08
N PRO A 45 -10.74 -2.36 -0.53
CA PRO A 45 -11.83 -2.13 0.38
C PRO A 45 -12.35 -3.46 0.92
N SER A 46 -12.64 -3.48 2.23
CA SER A 46 -13.50 -4.46 2.91
C SER A 46 -14.95 -4.45 2.38
N MET A 47 -15.15 -4.36 1.06
CA MET A 47 -16.46 -4.34 0.38
C MET A 47 -16.87 -5.72 -0.14
N LEU A 48 -16.26 -6.81 0.37
CA LEU A 48 -16.71 -8.18 0.08
C LEU A 48 -17.14 -8.92 1.34
N GLN A 49 -18.04 -8.32 2.11
CA GLN A 49 -18.85 -9.06 3.07
C GLN A 49 -20.30 -8.56 3.01
N LYS A 50 -21.02 -8.99 1.96
CA LYS A 50 -22.48 -9.11 2.02
C LYS A 50 -22.79 -10.47 2.65
N PRO A 51 -23.30 -10.57 3.88
CA PRO A 51 -24.25 -11.63 4.17
C PRO A 51 -25.53 -11.27 3.43
N SER A 52 -25.77 -11.96 2.31
CA SER A 52 -27.01 -11.91 1.57
C SER A 52 -28.19 -12.08 2.52
N THR A 53 -29.09 -11.10 2.54
CA THR A 53 -30.44 -11.22 3.07
C THR A 53 -31.08 -12.47 2.48
N ILE A 54 -31.29 -13.51 3.27
CA ILE A 54 -32.23 -14.56 2.93
C ILE A 54 -33.45 -14.35 3.82
N ALA A 55 -34.46 -13.71 3.25
CA ALA A 55 -35.79 -13.67 3.79
C ALA A 55 -36.34 -15.11 3.80
N TYR A 56 -36.59 -15.65 4.99
CA TYR A 56 -37.43 -16.83 5.14
C TYR A 56 -38.61 -16.46 6.03
N ALA A 57 -39.76 -16.25 5.40
CA ALA A 57 -41.04 -16.54 6.00
C ALA A 57 -41.71 -17.61 5.14
N PRO A 58 -42.12 -18.73 5.74
CA PRO A 58 -43.35 -19.35 5.30
C PRO A 58 -44.23 -19.70 6.51
N THR A 59 -45.40 -19.08 6.58
CA THR A 59 -46.60 -19.62 7.25
C THR A 59 -47.41 -20.43 6.25
N PRO A 60 -47.98 -21.56 6.68
CA PRO A 60 -49.45 -21.62 6.74
C PRO A 60 -49.97 -21.79 8.16
#